data_AF-A0A971V469-F1
#
_entry.id   AF-A0A971V469-F1
#
_cell.length_a   1.000
_cell.length_b   1.000
_cell.length_c   1.000
_cell.angle_alpha   90.00
_cell.angle_beta   90.00
_cell.angle_gamma   90.00
#
_symmetry.space_group_name_H-M   'P 1'
#
loop_
_entity.id
_entity.type
_entity.pdbx_description
1 polymer ?
#
loop_
_entity_poly.entity_id
_entity_poly.type
_entity_poly.pdbx_seq_one_letter_code
_entity_poly.pdbx_strand_id
1 'polypeptide(L)'
;ALEIAEQLIRSSAVDIIVIDSVAALTPKKEIEGEMGDSNVGLQARLMSQALRKLTSAISKTNTTCVFINQLREKIGVMFGNPETTTGGNALKFYASVRLDIRGSGTAIKDGEEQIGKPTRVRVVKNKLAPPFRKAEFDIMYGEGISRTGEIIDLGSDLGIIKKSGSWYSYNDTKLGQGRDAAKATIKDNPELAEELEKLIFEALKENSR
;
A
#
# COMPACT_ATOMS: atom_id res chain seq x y z
N ALA A 1 -15.78 15.20 -8.97
CA ALA A 1 -14.87 14.04 -8.76
C ALA A 1 -15.61 12.76 -8.41
N LEU A 2 -16.28 12.65 -7.24
CA LEU A 2 -16.94 11.39 -6.83
C LEU A 2 -18.10 10.95 -7.75
N GLU A 3 -18.82 11.89 -8.36
CA GLU A 3 -19.87 11.59 -9.34
C GLU A 3 -19.31 10.98 -10.63
N ILE A 4 -18.15 11.47 -11.10
CA ILE A 4 -17.44 10.91 -12.25
C ILE A 4 -16.97 9.50 -11.92
N ALA A 5 -16.40 9.30 -10.74
CA ALA A 5 -16.02 7.96 -10.27
C ALA A 5 -17.22 7.01 -10.24
N GLU A 6 -18.38 7.47 -9.75
CA GLU A 6 -19.62 6.69 -9.76
C GLU A 6 -20.07 6.33 -11.19
N GLN A 7 -20.04 7.28 -12.12
CA GLN A 7 -20.41 7.04 -13.52
C GLN A 7 -19.48 6.02 -14.20
N LEU A 8 -18.17 6.15 -13.99
CA LEU A 8 -17.18 5.21 -14.52
C LEU A 8 -17.42 3.79 -13.96
N ILE A 9 -17.60 3.66 -12.65
CA ILE A 9 -17.91 2.37 -12.02
C ILE A 9 -19.19 1.78 -12.62
N ARG A 10 -20.27 2.58 -12.74
CA ARG A 10 -21.56 2.12 -13.30
C ARG A 10 -21.50 1.72 -14.77
N SER A 11 -20.55 2.26 -15.53
CA SER A 11 -20.35 1.88 -16.93
C SER A 11 -19.81 0.46 -17.10
N SER A 12 -19.28 -0.15 -16.03
CA SER A 12 -18.56 -1.43 -16.05
C SER A 12 -17.36 -1.45 -17.00
N ALA A 13 -16.88 -0.29 -17.45
CA ALA A 13 -15.71 -0.18 -18.33
C ALA A 13 -14.38 -0.15 -17.56
N VAL A 14 -14.42 -0.16 -16.23
CA VAL A 14 -13.24 -0.03 -15.37
C VAL A 14 -13.20 -1.13 -14.30
N ASP A 15 -12.07 -1.82 -14.23
CA ASP A 15 -11.80 -2.83 -13.19
C ASP A 15 -11.25 -2.22 -11.91
N ILE A 16 -10.47 -1.14 -12.02
CA ILE A 16 -9.83 -0.46 -10.89
C ILE A 16 -9.96 1.06 -11.05
N ILE A 17 -10.32 1.75 -9.97
CA ILE A 17 -10.29 3.20 -9.88
C ILE A 17 -9.53 3.65 -8.62
N VAL A 18 -8.64 4.63 -8.79
CA VAL A 18 -7.86 5.22 -7.70
C VAL A 18 -8.27 6.67 -7.51
N ILE A 19 -8.62 7.04 -6.28
CA ILE A 19 -8.98 8.40 -5.88
C ILE A 19 -7.85 8.96 -5.02
N ASP A 20 -7.03 9.82 -5.61
CA ASP A 20 -5.91 10.51 -4.98
C ASP A 20 -6.18 12.02 -4.88
N SER A 21 -6.50 12.58 -3.72
CA SER A 21 -6.73 11.93 -2.41
C SER A 21 -8.06 12.38 -1.81
N VAL A 22 -8.53 11.67 -0.78
CA VAL A 22 -9.73 12.04 -0.02
C VAL A 22 -9.62 13.46 0.55
N ALA A 23 -8.41 13.88 0.95
CA ALA A 23 -8.17 15.20 1.51
C ALA A 23 -8.47 16.33 0.49
N ALA A 24 -8.28 16.05 -0.80
CA ALA A 24 -8.53 16.99 -1.90
C ALA A 24 -9.97 16.97 -2.41
N LEU A 25 -10.84 16.13 -1.85
CA LEU A 25 -12.28 16.12 -2.17
C LEU A 25 -12.97 17.28 -1.46
N THR A 26 -12.72 18.49 -1.93
CA THR A 26 -13.30 19.72 -1.38
C THR A 26 -14.75 19.87 -1.85
N PRO A 27 -15.72 19.99 -0.94
CA PRO A 27 -17.12 20.23 -1.30
C PRO A 27 -17.28 21.56 -2.04
N LYS A 28 -18.23 21.61 -3.00
CA LYS A 28 -18.52 22.81 -3.80
C LYS A 28 -18.72 24.07 -2.96
N LYS A 29 -19.49 23.98 -1.87
CA LYS A 29 -19.75 25.10 -0.95
C LYS A 29 -18.48 25.64 -0.26
N GLU A 30 -17.46 24.80 -0.07
CA GLU A 30 -16.18 25.23 0.50
C GLU A 30 -15.29 25.90 -0.56
N ILE A 31 -15.39 25.49 -1.83
CA ILE A 31 -14.68 26.13 -2.96
C ILE A 31 -15.28 27.52 -3.27
N GLU A 32 -16.61 27.65 -3.17
CA GLU A 32 -17.32 28.90 -3.46
C GLU A 32 -17.40 29.87 -2.27
N GLY A 33 -17.02 29.41 -1.08
CA GLY A 33 -17.03 30.23 0.16
C GLY A 33 -15.76 31.06 0.34
N GLU A 34 -15.75 31.89 1.38
CA GLU A 34 -14.58 32.69 1.74
C GLU A 34 -13.65 31.95 2.71
N MET A 35 -12.37 32.32 2.69
CA MET A 35 -11.39 31.76 3.62
C MET A 35 -11.74 32.18 5.05
N GLY A 36 -12.08 31.21 5.90
CA GLY A 36 -12.54 31.46 7.28
C GLY A 36 -14.01 31.11 7.51
N ASP A 37 -14.76 30.80 6.45
CA ASP A 37 -16.14 30.32 6.60
C ASP A 37 -16.21 28.99 7.36
N SER A 38 -17.08 28.96 8.37
CA SER A 38 -17.30 27.77 9.18
C SER A 38 -18.10 26.72 8.41
N ASN A 39 -17.40 25.77 7.80
CA ASN A 39 -17.98 24.64 7.06
C ASN A 39 -17.76 23.30 7.80
N VAL A 40 -18.13 23.24 9.08
CA VAL A 40 -17.88 22.08 9.95
C VAL A 40 -18.53 20.81 9.39
N GLY A 41 -17.71 19.78 9.15
CA GLY A 41 -18.17 18.42 8.82
C GLY A 41 -18.74 18.25 7.41
N LEU A 42 -18.63 19.24 6.53
CA LEU A 42 -19.18 19.19 5.19
C LEU A 42 -18.58 18.04 4.36
N GLN A 43 -17.25 17.90 4.39
CA GLN A 43 -16.54 16.82 3.73
C GLN A 43 -16.92 15.43 4.28
N ALA A 44 -17.12 15.29 5.60
CA ALA A 44 -17.53 14.03 6.22
C ALA A 44 -18.95 13.61 5.77
N ARG A 45 -19.86 14.57 5.62
CA ARG A 45 -21.22 14.32 5.10
C ARG A 45 -21.20 13.93 3.63
N LEU A 46 -20.42 14.64 2.81
CA LEU A 46 -20.20 14.31 1.39
C LEU A 46 -19.71 12.87 1.25
N MET A 47 -18.66 12.48 1.98
CA MET A 47 -18.10 11.13 1.95
C MET A 47 -19.12 10.06 2.37
N SER A 48 -19.90 10.32 3.42
CA SER A 48 -20.92 9.38 3.89
C SER A 48 -22.02 9.13 2.85
N GLN A 49 -22.45 10.18 2.14
CA GLN A 49 -23.44 10.07 1.08
C GLN A 49 -22.87 9.38 -0.17
N ALA A 50 -21.68 9.79 -0.61
CA ALA A 50 -21.03 9.23 -1.78
C ALA A 50 -20.69 7.76 -1.62
N LEU A 51 -20.09 7.35 -0.51
CA LEU A 51 -19.72 5.95 -0.26
C LEU A 51 -20.95 5.03 -0.21
N ARG A 52 -22.09 5.51 0.29
CA ARG A 52 -23.34 4.75 0.28
C ARG A 52 -23.79 4.41 -1.15
N LYS A 53 -23.68 5.38 -2.08
CA LYS A 53 -24.00 5.16 -3.50
C LYS A 53 -22.95 4.28 -4.19
N LEU A 54 -21.67 4.59 -3.99
CA LEU A 54 -20.55 3.90 -4.61
C LEU A 54 -20.48 2.43 -4.23
N THR A 55 -20.73 2.07 -2.96
CA THR A 55 -20.64 0.68 -2.49
C THR A 55 -21.58 -0.26 -3.27
N SER A 56 -22.79 0.20 -3.58
CA SER A 56 -23.73 -0.61 -4.36
C SER A 56 -23.29 -0.76 -5.82
N ALA A 57 -22.73 0.30 -6.41
CA ALA A 57 -22.21 0.27 -7.78
C ALA A 57 -21.00 -0.66 -7.89
N ILE A 58 -20.00 -0.47 -7.02
CA ILE A 58 -18.76 -1.28 -6.92
C ILE A 58 -19.08 -2.78 -6.86
N SER A 59 -20.02 -3.17 -5.98
CA SER A 59 -20.40 -4.57 -5.81
C SER A 59 -21.04 -5.18 -7.07
N LYS A 60 -21.85 -4.40 -7.80
CA LYS A 60 -22.55 -4.88 -9.01
C LYS A 60 -21.64 -4.99 -10.23
N THR A 61 -20.63 -4.12 -10.33
CA THR A 61 -19.74 -4.05 -11.50
C THR A 61 -18.41 -4.75 -11.27
N ASN A 62 -18.20 -5.31 -10.07
CA ASN A 62 -16.95 -5.95 -9.66
C ASN A 62 -15.72 -5.04 -9.79
N THR A 63 -15.91 -3.72 -9.65
CA THR A 63 -14.84 -2.73 -9.75
C THR A 63 -14.14 -2.54 -8.39
N THR A 64 -12.81 -2.54 -8.36
CA THR A 64 -12.04 -2.21 -7.16
C THR A 64 -11.82 -0.70 -7.05
N CYS A 65 -12.22 -0.10 -5.92
CA CYS A 65 -12.01 1.32 -5.65
C CYS A 65 -10.96 1.52 -4.54
N VAL A 66 -9.88 2.23 -4.86
CA VAL A 66 -8.79 2.57 -3.94
C VAL A 66 -8.87 4.06 -3.59
N PHE A 67 -8.87 4.37 -2.29
CA PHE A 67 -8.82 5.74 -1.80
C PHE A 67 -7.47 6.00 -1.13
N ILE A 68 -6.73 6.99 -1.63
CA ILE A 68 -5.53 7.49 -0.96
C ILE A 68 -5.97 8.57 0.03
N ASN A 69 -5.45 8.49 1.26
CA ASN A 69 -5.80 9.43 2.31
C ASN A 69 -4.55 9.82 3.10
N GLN A 70 -4.61 11.01 3.69
CA GLN A 70 -3.54 11.60 4.46
C GLN A 70 -3.83 11.48 5.96
N LEU A 71 -2.77 11.34 6.74
CA LEU A 71 -2.84 11.47 8.19
C LEU A 71 -2.92 12.96 8.57
N ARG A 72 -3.64 13.21 9.66
CA ARG A 72 -3.75 14.48 10.38
C ARG A 72 -3.70 14.19 11.87
N GLU A 73 -3.32 15.17 12.66
CA GLU A 73 -3.40 15.06 14.12
C GLU A 73 -4.70 15.68 14.63
N LYS A 74 -5.38 14.97 15.53
CA LYS A 74 -6.56 15.51 16.21
C LYS A 74 -6.13 16.36 17.39
N ILE A 75 -6.40 17.66 17.30
CA ILE A 75 -6.15 18.61 18.39
C ILE A 75 -6.98 18.22 19.62
N GLY A 76 -6.35 18.26 20.81
CA GLY A 76 -7.02 18.04 22.09
C GLY A 76 -7.11 16.59 22.57
N VAL A 77 -6.42 15.64 21.92
CA VAL A 77 -6.31 14.26 22.42
C VAL A 77 -5.17 14.17 23.44
N MET A 78 -5.51 13.99 24.72
CA MET A 78 -4.52 13.84 25.81
C MET A 78 -4.06 12.39 26.02
N PHE A 79 -4.80 11.39 25.51
CA PHE A 79 -4.49 9.97 25.66
C PHE A 79 -4.89 9.16 24.41
N GLY A 80 -4.03 8.22 24.00
CA GLY A 80 -4.22 7.38 22.81
C GLY A 80 -3.54 7.92 21.55
N ASN A 81 -3.77 7.27 20.41
CA ASN A 81 -3.20 7.70 19.12
C ASN A 81 -3.92 8.96 18.60
N PRO A 82 -3.23 10.12 18.46
CA PRO A 82 -3.83 11.35 17.94
C PRO A 82 -4.07 11.33 16.42
N GLU A 83 -3.54 10.34 15.71
CA GLU A 83 -3.66 10.25 14.26
C GLU A 83 -5.10 9.99 13.81
N THR A 84 -5.56 10.81 12.87
CA THR A 84 -6.84 10.66 12.18
C THR A 84 -6.66 10.84 10.67
N THR A 85 -7.69 10.48 9.91
CA THR A 85 -7.72 10.63 8.44
C THR A 85 -8.81 11.61 8.04
N THR A 86 -8.62 12.29 6.92
CA THR A 86 -9.62 13.24 6.38
C THR A 86 -10.89 12.53 5.88
N GLY A 87 -11.99 13.28 5.68
CA GLY A 87 -13.25 12.73 5.16
C GLY A 87 -14.15 12.03 6.18
N GLY A 88 -13.89 12.19 7.48
CA GLY A 88 -14.70 11.61 8.56
C GLY A 88 -14.53 10.09 8.72
N ASN A 89 -15.54 9.43 9.31
CA ASN A 89 -15.43 8.01 9.65
C ASN A 89 -16.01 7.05 8.59
N ALA A 90 -16.79 7.54 7.63
CA ALA A 90 -17.49 6.68 6.67
C ALA A 90 -16.56 5.72 5.93
N LEU A 91 -15.45 6.24 5.39
CA LEU A 91 -14.47 5.43 4.66
C LEU A 91 -13.91 4.28 5.52
N LYS A 92 -13.70 4.52 6.82
CA LYS A 92 -13.21 3.49 7.75
C LYS A 92 -14.17 2.31 7.86
N PHE A 93 -15.49 2.54 7.78
CA PHE A 93 -16.51 1.50 7.87
C PHE A 93 -16.76 0.79 6.53
N TYR A 94 -16.85 1.56 5.44
CA TYR A 94 -17.12 1.03 4.11
C TYR A 94 -15.94 0.24 3.53
N ALA A 95 -14.69 0.65 3.79
CA ALA A 95 -13.51 -0.05 3.28
C ALA A 95 -13.47 -1.53 3.71
N SER A 96 -13.26 -2.42 2.74
CA SER A 96 -13.06 -3.86 3.00
C SER A 96 -11.64 -4.15 3.52
N VAL A 97 -10.65 -3.44 2.99
CA VAL A 97 -9.25 -3.50 3.41
C VAL A 97 -8.77 -2.08 3.71
N ARG A 98 -7.95 -1.92 4.76
CA ARG A 98 -7.25 -0.66 5.04
C ARG A 98 -5.77 -0.96 5.26
N LEU A 99 -4.94 -0.20 4.56
CA LEU A 99 -3.49 -0.29 4.60
C LEU A 99 -2.94 1.00 5.24
N ASP A 100 -2.07 0.85 6.24
CA ASP A 100 -1.25 1.92 6.80
C ASP A 100 0.16 1.76 6.24
N ILE A 101 0.58 2.68 5.38
CA ILE A 101 1.88 2.68 4.71
C ILE A 101 2.79 3.73 5.35
N ARG A 102 3.98 3.31 5.79
CA ARG A 102 4.98 4.19 6.39
C ARG A 102 6.37 3.85 5.90
N GLY A 103 7.21 4.87 5.82
CA GLY A 103 8.65 4.64 5.74
C GLY A 103 9.15 3.86 6.95
N SER A 104 9.99 2.86 6.71
CA SER A 104 10.68 2.11 7.76
C SER A 104 12.18 2.34 7.63
N GLY A 105 12.87 2.49 8.77
CA GLY A 105 14.32 2.61 8.80
C GLY A 105 14.86 3.87 8.11
N THR A 106 16.15 3.81 7.79
CA THR A 106 16.88 4.88 7.11
C THR A 106 16.67 4.80 5.59
N ALA A 107 16.76 5.94 4.93
CA ALA A 107 16.85 6.04 3.48
C ALA A 107 17.90 5.07 2.90
N ILE A 108 17.58 4.44 1.77
CA ILE A 108 18.55 3.65 1.00
C ILE A 108 19.38 4.66 0.21
N LYS A 109 20.71 4.59 0.37
CA LYS A 109 21.64 5.54 -0.22
C LYS A 109 22.68 4.84 -1.08
N ASP A 110 23.09 5.51 -2.15
CA ASP A 110 24.30 5.22 -2.90
C ASP A 110 25.23 6.43 -2.77
N GLY A 111 26.31 6.28 -2.01
CA GLY A 111 27.12 7.42 -1.54
C GLY A 111 26.29 8.44 -0.76
N GLU A 112 26.20 9.67 -1.28
CA GLU A 112 25.40 10.75 -0.69
C GLU A 112 23.95 10.80 -1.22
N GLU A 113 23.68 10.15 -2.36
CA GLU A 113 22.38 10.20 -3.02
C GLU A 113 21.39 9.24 -2.35
N GLN A 114 20.17 9.71 -2.10
CA GLN A 114 19.09 8.87 -1.63
C GLN A 114 18.37 8.23 -2.82
N ILE A 115 18.60 6.94 -3.04
CA ILE A 115 18.05 6.19 -4.17
C ILE A 115 16.77 5.42 -3.83
N GLY A 116 16.39 5.36 -2.56
CA GLY A 116 15.16 4.67 -2.17
C GLY A 116 14.80 4.82 -0.70
N LYS A 117 13.72 4.13 -0.32
CA LYS A 117 13.19 4.14 1.04
C LYS A 117 12.60 2.77 1.39
N PRO A 118 13.09 2.12 2.46
CA PRO A 118 12.44 0.94 2.98
C PRO A 118 11.05 1.35 3.49
N THR A 119 10.05 0.54 3.20
CA THR A 119 8.65 0.85 3.42
C THR A 119 7.96 -0.32 4.08
N ARG A 120 7.13 -0.02 5.08
CA ARG A 120 6.31 -0.98 5.80
C ARG A 120 4.84 -0.67 5.57
N VAL A 121 4.08 -1.69 5.18
CA VAL A 121 2.63 -1.63 5.06
C VAL A 121 2.00 -2.54 6.11
N ARG A 122 1.12 -2.01 6.94
CA ARG A 122 0.33 -2.77 7.91
C ARG A 122 -1.12 -2.84 7.46
N VAL A 123 -1.69 -4.04 7.48
CA VAL A 123 -3.12 -4.25 7.23
C VAL A 123 -3.92 -3.92 8.50
N VAL A 124 -4.40 -2.69 8.62
CA VAL A 124 -5.12 -2.23 9.84
C VAL A 124 -6.60 -2.63 9.87
N LYS A 125 -7.16 -3.02 8.72
CA LYS A 125 -8.49 -3.63 8.60
C LYS A 125 -8.50 -4.62 7.45
N ASN A 126 -9.12 -5.77 7.65
CA ASN A 126 -9.33 -6.77 6.62
C ASN A 126 -10.67 -7.49 6.86
N LYS A 127 -11.55 -7.54 5.86
CA LYS A 127 -12.83 -8.28 5.90
C LYS A 127 -12.76 -9.66 5.23
N LEU A 128 -11.65 -9.98 4.55
CA LEU A 128 -11.52 -11.20 3.73
C LEU A 128 -10.55 -12.23 4.35
N ALA A 129 -9.59 -11.77 5.14
CA ALA A 129 -8.57 -12.59 5.77
C ALA A 129 -8.15 -11.99 7.12
N PRO A 130 -7.34 -12.68 7.94
CA PRO A 130 -6.87 -12.14 9.21
C PRO A 130 -6.20 -10.76 9.08
N PRO A 131 -6.60 -9.75 9.88
CA PRO A 131 -5.98 -8.42 9.88
C PRO A 131 -4.64 -8.41 10.61
N PHE A 132 -3.99 -7.24 10.61
CA PHE A 132 -2.75 -6.90 11.35
C PHE A 132 -1.45 -7.56 10.89
N ARG A 133 -1.48 -8.31 9.79
CA ARG A 133 -0.27 -8.69 9.04
C ARG A 133 0.46 -7.45 8.51
N LYS A 134 1.76 -7.58 8.30
CA LYS A 134 2.66 -6.54 7.81
C LYS A 134 3.42 -7.06 6.60
N ALA A 135 3.75 -6.16 5.69
CA ALA A 135 4.68 -6.38 4.59
C ALA A 135 5.77 -5.31 4.65
N GLU A 136 7.01 -5.70 4.38
CA GLU A 136 8.17 -4.80 4.33
C GLU A 136 8.85 -4.99 2.97
N PHE A 137 9.13 -3.88 2.30
CA PHE A 137 9.71 -3.88 0.96
C PHE A 137 10.41 -2.54 0.71
N ASP A 138 11.30 -2.51 -0.27
CA ASP A 138 11.98 -1.27 -0.67
C ASP A 138 11.21 -0.58 -1.80
N ILE A 139 11.01 0.74 -1.66
CA ILE A 139 10.61 1.60 -2.77
C ILE A 139 11.86 2.30 -3.29
N MET A 140 12.29 1.95 -4.49
CA MET A 140 13.41 2.58 -5.19
C MET A 140 12.87 3.75 -6.02
N TYR A 141 13.50 4.92 -5.93
CA TYR A 141 13.04 6.10 -6.65
C TYR A 141 13.29 5.93 -8.15
N GLY A 142 12.28 6.23 -8.97
CA GLY A 142 12.33 6.00 -10.43
C GLY A 142 12.02 4.57 -10.88
N GLU A 143 12.15 3.55 -10.01
CA GLU A 143 11.85 2.15 -10.35
C GLU A 143 10.56 1.61 -9.69
N GLY A 144 10.18 2.12 -8.51
CA GLY A 144 9.01 1.65 -7.76
C GLY A 144 9.36 0.55 -6.74
N ILE A 145 8.43 -0.39 -6.51
CA ILE A 145 8.64 -1.47 -5.52
C ILE A 145 9.69 -2.45 -6.06
N SER A 146 10.71 -2.73 -5.26
CA SER A 146 11.83 -3.60 -5.63
C SER A 146 11.46 -5.09 -5.48
N ARG A 147 10.88 -5.68 -6.54
CA ARG A 147 10.53 -7.12 -6.59
C ARG A 147 11.71 -8.04 -6.28
N THR A 148 12.90 -7.75 -6.83
CA THR A 148 14.11 -8.57 -6.58
C THR A 148 14.56 -8.51 -5.12
N GLY A 149 14.36 -7.37 -4.46
CA GLY A 149 14.58 -7.22 -3.03
C GLY A 149 13.66 -8.12 -2.20
N GLU A 150 12.36 -8.13 -2.54
CA GLU A 150 11.38 -9.01 -1.87
C GLU A 150 11.70 -10.49 -2.07
N ILE A 151 12.14 -10.90 -3.28
CA ILE A 151 12.55 -12.29 -3.55
C ILE A 151 13.73 -12.69 -2.66
N ILE A 152 14.74 -11.83 -2.52
CA ILE A 152 15.90 -12.13 -1.65
C ILE A 152 15.47 -12.24 -0.19
N ASP A 153 14.70 -11.28 0.30
CA ASP A 153 14.33 -11.21 1.71
C ASP A 153 13.40 -12.37 2.09
N LEU A 154 12.32 -12.58 1.33
CA LEU A 154 11.38 -13.70 1.56
C LEU A 154 12.05 -15.05 1.32
N GLY A 155 12.87 -15.17 0.28
CA GLY A 155 13.60 -16.40 0.00
C GLY A 155 14.58 -16.76 1.12
N SER A 156 15.25 -15.76 1.72
CA SER A 156 16.12 -15.97 2.87
C SER A 156 15.33 -16.33 4.14
N ASP A 157 14.22 -15.65 4.40
CA ASP A 157 13.38 -15.90 5.58
C ASP A 157 12.72 -17.28 5.55
N LEU A 158 12.36 -17.76 4.36
CA LEU A 158 11.78 -19.10 4.14
C LEU A 158 12.84 -20.20 4.01
N GLY A 159 14.13 -19.86 4.05
CA GLY A 159 15.24 -20.81 3.92
C GLY A 159 15.46 -21.37 2.52
N ILE A 160 14.78 -20.83 1.50
CA ILE A 160 14.96 -21.18 0.09
C ILE A 160 16.32 -20.67 -0.41
N ILE A 161 16.66 -19.44 -0.02
CA ILE A 161 17.98 -18.83 -0.26
C ILE A 161 18.79 -18.98 1.02
N LYS A 162 19.95 -19.63 0.92
CA LYS A 162 20.87 -19.83 2.05
C LYS A 162 21.73 -18.59 2.23
N LYS A 163 21.80 -18.11 3.47
CA LYS A 163 22.70 -17.03 3.88
C LYS A 163 23.83 -17.57 4.74
N SER A 164 25.07 -17.44 4.27
CA SER A 164 26.28 -17.84 4.99
C SER A 164 27.17 -16.63 5.22
N GLY A 165 27.07 -16.03 6.41
CA GLY A 165 27.67 -14.72 6.70
C GLY A 165 27.05 -13.63 5.83
N SER A 166 27.86 -13.00 4.98
CA SER A 166 27.41 -12.00 4.00
C SER A 166 27.06 -12.59 2.64
N TRP A 167 27.28 -13.89 2.39
CA TRP A 167 27.02 -14.52 1.11
C TRP A 167 25.59 -15.08 1.02
N TYR A 168 24.94 -14.85 -0.13
CA TYR A 168 23.67 -15.46 -0.51
C TYR A 168 23.91 -16.54 -1.56
N SER A 169 23.30 -17.71 -1.38
CA SER A 169 23.36 -18.81 -2.33
C SER A 169 22.00 -19.48 -2.50
N TYR A 170 21.72 -19.93 -3.72
CA TYR A 170 20.55 -20.75 -4.03
C TYR A 170 21.06 -22.09 -4.58
N ASN A 171 20.63 -23.18 -3.96
CA ASN A 171 21.24 -24.50 -4.14
C ASN A 171 22.76 -24.42 -3.95
N ASP A 172 23.53 -24.83 -4.97
CA ASP A 172 24.99 -24.78 -4.99
C ASP A 172 25.54 -23.53 -5.70
N THR A 173 24.66 -22.65 -6.19
CA THR A 173 25.05 -21.43 -6.93
C THR A 173 25.13 -20.24 -6.00
N LYS A 174 26.23 -19.48 -6.08
CA LYS A 174 26.39 -18.22 -5.35
C LYS A 174 25.63 -17.11 -6.07
N LEU A 175 24.69 -16.48 -5.38
CA LEU A 175 23.93 -15.34 -5.89
C LEU A 175 24.71 -14.03 -5.75
N GLY A 176 25.49 -13.88 -4.68
CA GLY A 176 26.32 -12.69 -4.47
C GLY A 176 26.75 -12.49 -3.03
N GLN A 177 27.70 -11.58 -2.84
CA GLN A 177 28.12 -11.11 -1.52
C GLN A 177 27.37 -9.84 -1.17
N GLY A 178 26.54 -9.89 -0.13
CA GLY A 178 25.65 -8.80 0.24
C GLY A 178 24.32 -8.84 -0.51
N ARG A 179 23.35 -8.12 0.03
CA ARG A 179 21.97 -8.11 -0.48
C ARG A 179 21.90 -7.49 -1.88
N ASP A 180 22.61 -6.38 -2.11
CA ASP A 180 22.53 -5.66 -3.37
C ASP A 180 23.16 -6.43 -4.54
N ALA A 181 24.27 -7.13 -4.30
CA ALA A 181 24.86 -8.02 -5.30
C ALA A 181 23.91 -9.18 -5.65
N ALA A 182 23.26 -9.78 -4.65
CA ALA A 182 22.28 -10.84 -4.88
C ALA A 182 21.05 -10.33 -5.65
N LYS A 183 20.58 -9.11 -5.35
CA LYS A 183 19.51 -8.44 -6.10
C LYS A 183 19.87 -8.21 -7.56
N ALA A 184 21.12 -7.80 -7.83
CA ALA A 184 21.60 -7.60 -9.20
C ALA A 184 21.58 -8.92 -9.98
N THR A 185 22.10 -10.00 -9.39
CA THR A 185 22.07 -11.33 -10.01
C THR A 185 20.65 -11.79 -10.34
N ILE A 186 19.67 -11.57 -9.45
CA ILE A 186 18.26 -11.91 -9.75
C ILE A 186 17.68 -10.99 -10.83
N LYS A 187 18.02 -9.69 -10.82
CA LYS A 187 17.57 -8.72 -11.84
C LYS A 187 18.08 -9.11 -13.23
N ASP A 188 19.30 -9.62 -13.32
CA ASP A 188 19.94 -10.03 -14.57
C ASP A 188 19.49 -11.42 -15.06
N ASN A 189 18.83 -12.21 -14.21
CA ASN A 189 18.37 -13.57 -14.52
C ASN A 189 16.86 -13.74 -14.27
N PRO A 190 15.98 -13.32 -15.21
CA PRO A 190 14.53 -13.38 -15.03
C PRO A 190 13.98 -14.80 -14.78
N GLU A 191 14.55 -15.82 -15.41
CA GLU A 191 14.14 -17.23 -15.21
C GLU A 191 14.35 -17.68 -13.76
N LEU A 192 15.48 -17.31 -13.17
CA LEU A 192 15.78 -17.57 -11.77
C LEU A 192 14.82 -16.80 -10.84
N ALA A 193 14.48 -15.56 -11.19
CA ALA A 193 13.51 -14.77 -10.43
C ALA A 193 12.13 -15.44 -10.41
N GLU A 194 11.64 -15.92 -11.55
CA GLU A 194 10.36 -16.63 -11.66
C GLU A 194 10.37 -17.95 -10.89
N GLU A 195 11.46 -18.72 -10.97
CA GLU A 195 11.62 -19.96 -10.22
C GLU A 195 11.55 -19.72 -8.71
N LEU A 196 12.36 -18.78 -8.21
CA LEU A 196 12.40 -18.44 -6.79
C LEU A 196 11.05 -17.91 -6.30
N GLU A 197 10.40 -17.06 -7.09
CA GLU A 197 9.08 -16.52 -6.76
C GLU A 197 8.04 -17.64 -6.64
N LYS A 198 8.04 -18.61 -7.56
CA LYS A 198 7.13 -19.75 -7.49
C LYS A 198 7.33 -20.56 -6.19
N LEU A 199 8.57 -20.87 -5.85
CA LEU A 199 8.91 -21.59 -4.61
C LEU A 199 8.49 -20.80 -3.36
N ILE A 200 8.71 -19.49 -3.35
CA ILE A 200 8.29 -18.59 -2.26
C ILE A 200 6.77 -18.62 -2.11
N PHE A 201 6.01 -18.51 -3.20
CA PHE A 201 4.55 -18.56 -3.15
C PHE A 201 4.01 -19.91 -2.67
N GLU A 202 4.64 -21.02 -3.06
CA GLU A 202 4.29 -22.36 -2.59
C GLU A 202 4.52 -22.49 -1.08
N ALA A 203 5.70 -22.11 -0.59
CA ALA A 203 6.02 -22.12 0.84
C ALA A 203 5.11 -21.20 1.67
N LEU A 204 4.75 -20.02 1.15
CA LEU A 204 3.81 -19.10 1.83
C LEU A 204 2.38 -19.66 1.90
N LYS A 205 1.94 -20.43 0.89
CA LYS A 205 0.62 -21.09 0.91
C LYS A 205 0.58 -22.21 1.94
N GLU A 206 1.65 -23.00 2.06
CA GLU A 206 1.75 -24.06 3.07
C GLU A 206 1.72 -23.47 4.48
N ASN A 207 2.48 -22.40 4.73
CA ASN A 207 2.50 -21.72 6.03
C ASN A 207 1.21 -20.93 6.35
N SER A 208 0.34 -20.72 5.37
CA SER A 208 -0.94 -20.01 5.55
C SER A 208 -2.14 -20.94 5.76
N ARG A 209 -1.96 -22.26 5.65
CA ARG A 209 -2.96 -23.28 6.01
C ARG A 209 -2.88 -23.62 7.49
#